data_AF-A0A6J2TE46-F1
#
_entry.id   AF-A0A6J2TE46-F1
#
_cell.length_a   1.000
_cell.length_b   1.000
_cell.length_c   1.000
_cell.angle_alpha   90.00
_cell.angle_beta   90.00
_cell.angle_gamma   90.00
#
_symmetry.space_group_name_H-M   'P 1'
#
loop_
_entity.id
_entity.type
_entity.pdbx_description
1 polymer ?
#
loop_
_entity_poly.entity_id
_entity_poly.type
_entity_poly.pdbx_seq_one_letter_code
_entity_poly.pdbx_strand_id
1 'polypeptide(L)'
;MSFKESKIEHPVIRQFILRTAVVNYLGKSLKLQWNNWKDVCIQIEISKIKKEEDNEKRQKLEDNKKELQEKVHTAHKLLEREYNSLFTYMMKKRELWDSPEYFSAKSALGSAIQNLRLYVATSQLQLQDLKSTQN
;
A
#
# COMPACT_ATOMS: atom_id res chain seq x y z
N MET A 1 34.74 -27.08 -23.27
CA MET A 1 34.13 -25.94 -23.96
C MET A 1 33.36 -25.11 -22.95
N SER A 2 33.70 -23.82 -22.88
CA SER A 2 33.02 -22.66 -22.29
C SER A 2 32.07 -22.83 -21.09
N PHE A 3 32.56 -22.55 -19.88
CA PHE A 3 31.75 -22.01 -18.78
C PHE A 3 31.71 -20.48 -18.89
N LYS A 4 30.76 -19.94 -19.64
CA LYS A 4 30.42 -18.51 -19.63
C LYS A 4 28.91 -18.46 -19.83
N GLU A 5 28.11 -18.22 -18.78
CA GLU A 5 27.41 -16.93 -18.68
C GLU A 5 26.85 -16.57 -17.26
N SER A 6 27.28 -17.24 -16.17
CA SER A 6 26.59 -17.12 -14.87
C SER A 6 26.86 -15.86 -14.01
N LYS A 7 27.39 -14.76 -14.57
CA LYS A 7 27.77 -13.56 -13.77
C LYS A 7 27.07 -12.26 -14.13
N ILE A 8 26.37 -12.17 -15.26
CA ILE A 8 25.60 -10.97 -15.63
C ILE A 8 24.25 -10.93 -14.88
N GLU A 9 23.73 -12.09 -14.47
CA GLU A 9 22.37 -12.21 -13.92
C GLU A 9 22.23 -11.86 -12.44
N HIS A 10 23.31 -11.94 -11.64
CA HIS A 10 23.17 -11.79 -10.19
C HIS A 10 22.64 -10.41 -9.74
N PRO A 11 23.11 -9.26 -10.29
CA PRO A 11 22.61 -7.95 -9.89
C PRO A 11 21.16 -7.72 -10.32
N VAL A 12 20.79 -8.18 -11.53
CA VAL A 12 19.45 -7.99 -12.08
C VAL A 12 18.43 -8.82 -11.30
N ILE A 13 18.76 -10.09 -11.02
CA ILE A 13 17.98 -11.00 -10.17
C ILE A 13 17.86 -10.46 -8.74
N ARG A 14 18.96 -9.97 -8.13
CA ARG A 14 18.92 -9.32 -6.80
C ARG A 14 17.95 -8.15 -6.77
N GLN A 15 17.96 -7.30 -7.80
CA GLN A 15 17.03 -6.18 -7.91
C GLN A 15 15.58 -6.63 -8.04
N PHE A 16 15.31 -7.70 -8.80
CA PHE A 16 13.99 -8.33 -8.85
C PHE A 16 13.51 -8.74 -7.46
N ILE A 17 14.34 -9.51 -6.74
CA ILE A 17 14.02 -10.00 -5.39
C ILE A 17 13.76 -8.83 -4.43
N LEU A 18 14.66 -7.84 -4.40
CA LEU A 18 14.55 -6.69 -3.50
C LEU A 18 13.29 -5.87 -3.79
N ARG A 19 13.04 -5.52 -5.06
CA ARG A 19 11.86 -4.72 -5.45
C ARG A 19 10.56 -5.48 -5.16
N THR A 20 10.55 -6.78 -5.40
CA THR A 20 9.42 -7.66 -5.07
C THR A 20 9.16 -7.69 -3.56
N ALA A 21 10.21 -7.83 -2.75
CA ALA A 21 10.11 -7.81 -1.29
C ALA A 21 9.56 -6.46 -0.78
N VAL A 22 10.03 -5.34 -1.35
CA VAL A 22 9.54 -4.00 -1.02
C VAL A 22 8.05 -3.85 -1.34
N VAL A 23 7.61 -4.26 -2.54
CA VAL A 23 6.19 -4.19 -2.93
C VAL A 23 5.31 -5.05 -2.00
N ASN A 24 5.75 -6.27 -1.66
CA ASN A 24 5.04 -7.13 -0.72
C ASN A 24 4.95 -6.54 0.69
N TYR A 25 6.05 -5.96 1.18
CA TYR A 25 6.08 -5.28 2.47
C TYR A 25 5.11 -4.10 2.50
N LEU A 26 5.14 -3.24 1.48
CA LEU A 26 4.25 -2.09 1.38
C LEU A 26 2.77 -2.51 1.27
N GLY A 27 2.48 -3.61 0.57
CA GLY A 27 1.13 -4.19 0.54
C GLY A 27 0.63 -4.60 1.92
N LYS A 28 1.48 -5.27 2.72
CA LYS A 28 1.16 -5.63 4.12
C LYS A 28 1.01 -4.38 5.00
N SER A 29 1.89 -3.40 4.83
CA SER A 29 1.84 -2.14 5.57
C SER A 29 0.54 -1.38 5.31
N LEU A 30 0.14 -1.24 4.03
CA LEU A 30 -1.11 -0.59 3.67
C LEU A 30 -2.32 -1.29 4.30
N LYS A 31 -2.37 -2.62 4.24
CA LYS A 31 -3.43 -3.41 4.89
C LYS A 31 -3.48 -3.18 6.40
N LEU A 32 -2.33 -3.13 7.07
CA LEU A 32 -2.26 -2.87 8.51
C LEU A 32 -2.78 -1.47 8.86
N GLN A 33 -2.31 -0.43 8.16
CA GLN A 33 -2.78 0.94 8.42
C GLN A 33 -4.28 1.08 8.16
N TRP A 34 -4.79 0.41 7.11
CA TRP A 34 -6.21 0.41 6.80
C TRP A 34 -7.05 -0.23 7.92
N ASN A 35 -6.61 -1.38 8.43
CA ASN A 35 -7.31 -2.06 9.52
C ASN A 35 -7.35 -1.18 10.77
N ASN A 36 -6.20 -0.59 11.16
CA ASN A 36 -6.14 0.32 12.30
C ASN A 36 -7.10 1.51 12.14
N TRP A 37 -7.13 2.13 10.96
CA TRP A 37 -8.05 3.23 10.65
C TRP A 37 -9.52 2.78 10.75
N LYS A 38 -9.85 1.62 10.16
CA LYS A 38 -11.19 1.05 10.20
C LYS A 38 -11.65 0.76 11.62
N ASP A 39 -10.78 0.23 12.47
CA ASP A 39 -11.08 -0.08 13.86
C ASP A 39 -11.41 1.19 14.65
N VAL A 40 -10.68 2.29 14.43
CA VAL A 40 -10.99 3.60 15.04
C VAL A 40 -12.32 4.15 14.52
N CYS A 41 -12.60 4.05 13.21
CA CYS A 41 -13.91 4.44 12.66
C CYS A 41 -15.07 3.67 13.31
N ILE A 42 -14.90 2.37 13.56
CA ILE A 42 -15.89 1.54 14.27
C ILE A 42 -16.04 2.00 15.72
N GLN A 43 -14.95 2.28 16.43
CA GLN A 43 -15.00 2.76 17.82
C GLN A 43 -15.75 4.10 17.93
N ILE A 44 -15.49 5.02 17.00
CA ILE A 44 -16.22 6.30 16.92
C ILE A 44 -17.72 6.04 16.73
N GLU A 45 -18.10 5.15 15.82
CA GLU A 45 -19.51 4.87 15.57
C GLU A 45 -20.21 4.21 16.78
N ILE A 46 -19.54 3.28 17.45
CA ILE A 46 -20.02 2.67 18.69
C ILE A 46 -20.19 3.73 19.79
N SER A 47 -19.26 4.67 19.93
CA SER A 47 -19.34 5.74 20.95
C SER A 47 -20.56 6.64 20.73
N LYS A 48 -20.90 6.94 19.46
CA LYS A 48 -22.11 7.72 19.10
C LYS A 48 -23.39 6.98 19.47
N ILE A 49 -23.46 5.68 19.15
CA ILE A 49 -24.62 4.84 19.47
C ILE A 49 -24.83 4.75 20.99
N LYS A 50 -23.75 4.60 21.75
CA LYS A 50 -23.78 4.51 23.23
C LYS A 50 -24.06 5.84 23.93
N LYS A 51 -24.12 6.96 23.19
CA LYS A 51 -24.22 8.31 23.75
C LYS A 51 -23.17 8.56 24.84
N GLU A 52 -21.95 8.09 24.61
CA GLU A 52 -20.83 8.41 25.52
C GLU A 52 -20.58 9.93 25.46
N GLU A 53 -20.83 10.63 26.56
CA GLU A 53 -20.70 12.10 26.67
C GLU A 53 -19.25 12.56 26.96
N ASP A 54 -18.30 11.63 26.97
CA ASP A 54 -16.89 11.93 27.13
C ASP A 54 -16.32 12.57 25.84
N ASN A 55 -16.51 13.88 25.75
CA ASN A 55 -16.06 14.71 24.63
C ASN A 55 -14.54 14.64 24.45
N GLU A 56 -13.75 14.48 25.51
CA GLU A 56 -12.28 14.41 25.42
C GLU A 56 -11.85 13.10 24.76
N LYS A 57 -12.42 11.97 25.19
CA LYS A 57 -12.17 10.66 24.59
C LYS A 57 -12.62 10.61 23.13
N ARG A 58 -13.76 11.21 22.80
CA ARG A 58 -14.26 11.29 21.42
C ARG A 58 -13.36 12.13 20.53
N GLN A 59 -12.91 13.28 21.02
CA GLN A 59 -11.98 14.14 20.28
C GLN A 59 -10.67 13.42 19.99
N LYS A 60 -10.12 12.72 20.99
CA LYS A 60 -8.90 11.91 20.83
C LYS A 60 -9.05 10.80 19.77
N LEU A 61 -10.22 10.18 19.67
CA LEU A 61 -10.49 9.17 18.63
C LEU A 61 -10.55 9.80 17.24
N GLU A 62 -11.17 10.97 17.08
CA GLU A 62 -11.22 11.68 15.80
C GLU A 62 -9.83 12.18 15.36
N ASP A 63 -9.00 12.64 16.29
CA ASP A 63 -7.61 13.03 15.99
C ASP A 63 -6.78 11.82 15.56
N ASN A 64 -6.90 10.69 16.27
CA ASN A 64 -6.26 9.42 15.89
C ASN A 64 -6.74 8.91 14.52
N LYS A 65 -8.03 9.06 14.21
CA LYS A 65 -8.59 8.72 12.89
C LYS A 65 -7.91 9.51 11.78
N LYS A 66 -7.70 10.82 11.95
CA LYS A 66 -7.01 11.67 10.96
C LYS A 66 -5.57 11.21 10.76
N GLU A 67 -4.83 10.97 11.85
CA GLU A 67 -3.45 10.49 11.77
C GLU A 67 -3.35 9.14 11.03
N LEU A 68 -4.24 8.18 11.36
CA LEU A 68 -4.27 6.88 10.70
C LEU A 68 -4.68 6.99 9.22
N GLN A 69 -5.56 7.93 8.88
CA GLN A 69 -5.94 8.21 7.50
C GLN A 69 -4.73 8.70 6.68
N GLU A 70 -3.92 9.61 7.24
CA GLU A 70 -2.69 10.08 6.60
C GLU A 70 -1.67 8.95 6.41
N LYS A 71 -1.54 8.05 7.39
CA LYS A 71 -0.69 6.85 7.28
C LYS A 71 -1.17 5.90 6.19
N VAL A 72 -2.48 5.67 6.07
CA VAL A 72 -3.07 4.88 4.97
C VAL A 72 -2.76 5.52 3.63
N HIS A 73 -2.98 6.83 3.50
CA HIS A 73 -2.74 7.56 2.26
C HIS A 73 -1.26 7.53 1.85
N THR A 74 -0.35 7.72 2.81
CA THR A 74 1.09 7.65 2.59
C THR A 74 1.52 6.25 2.15
N ALA A 75 1.03 5.22 2.84
CA ALA A 75 1.31 3.82 2.47
C ALA A 75 0.79 3.47 1.08
N HIS A 76 -0.38 4.00 0.69
CA HIS A 76 -0.97 3.82 -0.63
C HIS A 76 -0.08 4.44 -1.72
N LYS A 77 0.29 5.71 -1.58
CA LYS A 77 1.19 6.41 -2.51
C LYS A 77 2.54 5.70 -2.66
N LEU A 78 3.12 5.24 -1.56
CA LEU A 78 4.38 4.50 -1.59
C LEU A 78 4.23 3.16 -2.33
N LEU A 79 3.16 2.41 -2.06
CA LEU A 79 2.90 1.16 -2.76
C LEU A 79 2.68 1.38 -4.26
N GLU A 80 1.94 2.42 -4.65
CA GLU A 80 1.72 2.78 -6.05
C GLU A 80 3.03 3.12 -6.77
N ARG A 81 3.90 3.91 -6.11
CA ARG A 81 5.22 4.25 -6.64
C ARG A 81 6.06 2.99 -6.89
N GLU A 82 6.17 2.12 -5.89
CA GLU A 82 7.00 0.91 -6.01
C GLU A 82 6.39 -0.13 -6.95
N TYR A 83 5.06 -0.23 -7.02
CA TYR A 83 4.35 -1.01 -8.03
C TYR A 83 4.75 -0.57 -9.44
N ASN A 84 4.66 0.73 -9.73
CA ASN A 84 5.02 1.28 -11.05
C ASN A 84 6.51 1.10 -11.36
N SER A 85 7.37 1.24 -10.35
CA SER A 85 8.81 1.02 -10.49
C SER A 85 9.13 -0.44 -10.83
N LEU A 86 8.55 -1.41 -10.11
CA LEU A 86 8.74 -2.84 -10.36
C LEU A 86 8.15 -3.24 -11.72
N PHE A 87 6.95 -2.79 -12.06
CA PHE A 87 6.34 -3.05 -13.36
C PHE A 87 7.23 -2.55 -14.51
N THR A 88 7.71 -1.32 -14.43
CA THR A 88 8.63 -0.75 -15.43
C THR A 88 9.92 -1.54 -15.52
N TYR A 89 10.47 -1.97 -14.38
CA TYR A 89 11.68 -2.79 -14.33
C TYR A 89 11.48 -4.15 -15.02
N MET A 90 10.37 -4.83 -14.74
CA MET A 90 9.99 -6.09 -15.39
C MET A 90 9.86 -5.95 -16.91
N MET A 91 9.23 -4.88 -17.38
CA MET A 91 9.06 -4.64 -18.82
C MET A 91 10.37 -4.36 -19.56
N LYS A 92 11.38 -3.82 -18.86
CA LYS A 92 12.73 -3.58 -19.39
C LYS A 92 13.62 -4.82 -19.39
N LYS A 93 13.23 -5.88 -18.66
CA LYS A 93 14.01 -7.11 -18.46
C LYS A 93 13.30 -8.32 -19.04
N ARG A 94 13.04 -8.26 -20.35
CA ARG A 94 12.28 -9.28 -21.10
C ARG A 94 12.99 -10.62 -21.14
N GLU A 95 14.31 -10.59 -21.12
CA GLU A 95 15.19 -11.75 -21.06
C GLU A 95 14.97 -12.62 -19.81
N LEU A 96 14.34 -12.07 -18.75
CA LEU A 96 14.06 -12.79 -17.51
C LEU A 96 12.58 -13.19 -17.35
N TRP A 97 11.74 -13.07 -18.38
CA TRP A 97 10.30 -13.33 -18.24
C TRP A 97 9.94 -14.78 -17.89
N ASP A 98 10.82 -15.73 -18.21
CA ASP A 98 10.63 -17.14 -17.84
C ASP A 98 11.33 -17.51 -16.52
N SER A 99 11.91 -16.52 -15.82
CA SER A 99 12.58 -16.74 -14.54
C SER A 99 11.59 -16.89 -13.37
N PRO A 100 11.93 -17.68 -12.33
CA PRO A 100 11.14 -17.74 -11.09
C PRO A 100 10.91 -16.36 -10.45
N GLU A 101 11.90 -15.48 -10.51
CA GLU A 101 11.84 -14.13 -9.97
C GLU A 101 10.82 -13.26 -10.69
N TYR A 102 10.69 -13.42 -12.01
CA TYR A 102 9.65 -12.73 -12.77
C TYR A 102 8.25 -13.19 -12.34
N PHE A 103 8.03 -14.50 -12.17
CA PHE A 103 6.74 -15.00 -11.69
C PHE A 103 6.43 -14.52 -10.27
N SER A 104 7.43 -14.49 -9.39
CA SER A 104 7.29 -13.93 -8.04
C SER A 104 6.91 -12.44 -8.07
N ALA A 105 7.60 -11.65 -8.89
CA ALA A 105 7.32 -10.24 -9.08
C ALA A 105 5.92 -10.00 -9.67
N LYS A 106 5.50 -10.82 -10.65
CA LYS A 106 4.15 -10.76 -11.25
C LYS A 106 3.07 -11.05 -10.21
N SER A 107 3.27 -12.05 -9.36
CA SER A 107 2.37 -12.35 -8.24
C SER A 107 2.28 -11.17 -7.26
N ALA A 108 3.42 -10.60 -6.88
CA ALA A 108 3.48 -9.44 -5.98
C ALA A 108 2.77 -8.21 -6.57
N LEU A 109 2.95 -7.92 -7.87
CA LEU A 109 2.19 -6.87 -8.57
C LEU A 109 0.69 -7.17 -8.54
N GLY A 110 0.27 -8.41 -8.77
CA GLY A 110 -1.13 -8.83 -8.68
C GLY A 110 -1.76 -8.56 -7.31
N SER A 111 -1.06 -8.90 -6.23
CA SER A 111 -1.51 -8.59 -4.87
C SER A 111 -1.49 -7.09 -4.57
N ALA A 112 -0.46 -6.37 -5.04
CA ALA A 112 -0.33 -4.94 -4.84
C ALA A 112 -1.46 -4.15 -5.53
N ILE A 113 -1.83 -4.48 -6.78
CA ILE A 113 -2.93 -3.80 -7.46
C ILE A 113 -4.27 -4.08 -6.78
N GLN A 114 -4.48 -5.29 -6.24
CA GLN A 114 -5.66 -5.59 -5.45
C GLN A 114 -5.73 -4.74 -4.18
N ASN A 115 -4.62 -4.63 -3.44
CA ASN A 115 -4.54 -3.77 -2.25
C ASN A 115 -4.78 -2.29 -2.61
N LEU A 116 -4.12 -1.79 -3.66
CA LEU A 116 -4.31 -0.41 -4.12
C LEU A 116 -5.78 -0.13 -4.41
N ARG A 117 -6.46 -1.02 -5.14
CA ARG A 117 -7.90 -0.91 -5.47
C ARG A 117 -8.80 -0.91 -4.25
N LEU A 118 -8.59 -1.85 -3.32
CA LEU A 118 -9.40 -1.95 -2.10
C LEU A 118 -9.30 -0.70 -1.23
N TYR A 119 -8.14 -0.04 -1.26
CA TYR A 119 -7.82 1.07 -0.36
C TYR A 119 -7.71 2.43 -1.07
N VAL A 120 -8.15 2.55 -2.35
CA VAL A 120 -8.26 3.83 -3.10
C VAL A 120 -9.24 4.81 -2.42
N ALA A 121 -10.26 4.28 -1.75
CA ALA A 121 -11.43 5.05 -1.32
C ALA A 121 -11.13 6.18 -0.31
N THR A 122 -10.04 6.10 0.47
CA THR A 122 -9.71 7.13 1.48
C THR A 122 -9.06 8.39 0.90
N SER A 123 -8.46 8.31 -0.29
CA SER A 123 -7.87 9.46 -0.98
C SER A 123 -8.93 10.34 -1.65
N GLN A 124 -10.04 9.74 -2.13
CA GLN A 124 -11.14 10.49 -2.75
C GLN A 124 -12.06 11.17 -1.73
N LEU A 125 -12.16 10.64 -0.51
CA LEU A 125 -12.91 11.25 0.58
C LEU A 125 -12.33 12.62 1.00
N GLN A 126 -11.02 12.85 0.82
CA GLN A 126 -10.40 14.17 1.05
C GLN A 126 -10.90 15.26 0.08
N LEU A 127 -11.23 14.90 -1.16
CA LEU A 127 -11.75 15.86 -2.15
C LEU A 127 -13.21 16.25 -1.93
N GLN A 128 -13.96 15.47 -1.14
CA GLN A 128 -15.35 15.78 -0.81
C GLN A 128 -15.47 16.59 0.48
N ASP A 129 -14.65 16.31 1.50
CA ASP A 129 -14.68 17.08 2.74
C ASP A 129 -14.10 18.49 2.57
N LEU A 130 -13.08 18.68 1.71
CA LEU A 130 -12.56 20.01 1.36
C LEU A 130 -13.56 20.86 0.56
N LYS A 131 -14.44 20.24 -0.24
CA LYS A 131 -15.49 20.95 -0.98
C LYS A 131 -16.71 21.28 -0.12
N SER A 132 -16.96 20.50 0.93
CA SER A 132 -18.10 20.69 1.84
C SER A 132 -17.88 21.82 2.85
N THR A 133 -16.65 22.30 3.02
CA THR A 133 -16.29 23.36 3.98
C THR A 133 -16.22 24.76 3.32
N GLN A 134 -16.62 24.88 2.04
CA GLN A 134 -16.61 26.15 1.29
C GLN A 134 -18.02 26.65 0.90
N ASN A 135 -19.10 26.06 1.44
CA ASN A 135 -20.48 26.54 1.24
C ASN A 135 -21.17 26.83 2.57
#